data_AF-A0A6H5I404-F1
#
_entry.id   AF-A0A6H5I404-F1
#
_cell.length_a   1.000
_cell.length_b   1.000
_cell.length_c   1.000
_cell.angle_alpha   90.00
_cell.angle_beta   90.00
_cell.angle_gamma   90.00
#
_symmetry.space_group_name_H-M   'P 1'
#
loop_
_entity.id
_entity.type
_entity.pdbx_description
1 polymer ?
#
loop_
_entity_poly.entity_id
_entity_poly.type
_entity_poly.pdbx_seq_one_letter_code
_entity_poly.pdbx_strand_id
1 'polypeptide(L)'
;MAISFDNQDINTIMLTRKYLKKKILYPETKFRHHVQERAHVLDCVKRTVENGESNSLLLLGPRGSGKTTLINSVLTELSSTKNFQDNALIVNLHGLVHTDDRLALKDATRQMQLEHASEGKVFNTFAENLTFLLDCLKVKSRFSHRQIFLYPGDTSESETPISAVEDRLELFKELLTLPEDENVNETEQANKDCNIDPKFRAIWNKQIVNLADNPTVQNVLKMMHKHDGIERKFRNFLAVVISSLGNNHKELEVDDFVKASKMFSPNTKVLMLEVLSVLEMCLIIAMKHETEIYDGEPLNFEKVLSRFLKFASRTSAMESVQRPVIMKAFEHIKVNILKLYLLYLYIFESLPDNIFLLTEFRVDNTNRASFTN
;
A
#
# COMPACT_ATOMS: atom_id res chain seq x y z
N MET A 1 -26.62 -19.87 -38.07
CA MET A 1 -26.56 -18.41 -37.84
C MET A 1 -25.53 -18.18 -36.75
N ALA A 2 -24.38 -17.62 -37.12
CA ALA A 2 -23.34 -17.26 -36.16
C ALA A 2 -23.87 -16.10 -35.31
N ILE A 3 -23.88 -16.30 -33.99
CA ILE A 3 -24.24 -15.26 -33.03
C ILE A 3 -23.10 -14.24 -33.07
N SER A 4 -23.40 -13.04 -33.57
CA SER A 4 -22.50 -11.89 -33.51
C SER A 4 -22.22 -11.60 -32.03
N PHE A 5 -20.96 -11.73 -31.63
CA PHE A 5 -20.51 -11.30 -30.30
C PHE A 5 -20.60 -9.78 -30.23
N ASP A 6 -21.48 -9.26 -29.39
CA ASP A 6 -21.70 -7.82 -29.24
C ASP A 6 -20.43 -7.14 -28.69
N ASN A 7 -19.89 -6.21 -29.48
CA ASN A 7 -18.80 -5.30 -29.07
C ASN A 7 -19.15 -4.50 -27.79
N GLN A 8 -20.43 -4.42 -27.45
CA GLN A 8 -20.93 -3.74 -26.26
C GLN A 8 -20.54 -4.46 -24.96
N ASP A 9 -20.51 -5.79 -24.95
CA ASP A 9 -20.12 -6.58 -23.76
C ASP A 9 -18.62 -6.47 -23.47
N ILE A 10 -17.78 -6.47 -24.52
CA ILE A 10 -16.32 -6.37 -24.38
C ILE A 10 -15.93 -5.01 -23.78
N ASN A 11 -16.54 -3.93 -24.27
CA ASN A 11 -16.33 -2.59 -23.72
C ASN A 11 -16.79 -2.52 -22.27
N THR A 12 -17.92 -3.15 -21.93
CA THR A 12 -18.47 -3.17 -20.57
C THR A 12 -17.55 -3.90 -19.59
N ILE A 13 -16.96 -5.02 -19.97
CA ILE A 13 -15.97 -5.74 -19.16
C ILE A 13 -14.68 -4.92 -18.97
N MET A 14 -14.20 -4.27 -20.02
CA MET A 14 -13.00 -3.42 -19.89
C MET A 14 -13.23 -2.22 -18.98
N LEU A 15 -14.42 -1.60 -19.03
CA LEU A 15 -14.83 -0.53 -18.13
C LEU A 15 -14.96 -1.03 -16.68
N THR A 16 -15.59 -2.19 -16.48
CA THR A 16 -15.71 -2.85 -15.17
C THR A 16 -14.33 -3.13 -14.57
N ARG A 17 -13.42 -3.72 -15.35
CA ARG A 17 -12.03 -3.95 -14.96
C ARG A 17 -11.32 -2.64 -14.58
N LYS A 18 -11.49 -1.58 -15.38
CA LYS A 18 -10.88 -0.26 -15.12
C LYS A 18 -11.39 0.33 -13.81
N TYR A 19 -12.70 0.33 -13.61
CA TYR A 19 -13.35 0.84 -12.40
C TYR A 19 -12.90 0.08 -11.15
N LEU A 20 -13.00 -1.25 -11.16
CA LEU A 20 -12.64 -2.05 -9.99
C LEU A 20 -11.14 -1.96 -9.66
N LYS A 21 -10.27 -1.90 -10.68
CA LYS A 21 -8.83 -1.63 -10.45
C LYS A 21 -8.61 -0.29 -9.76
N LYS A 22 -9.33 0.76 -10.18
CA LYS A 22 -9.25 2.08 -9.55
C LYS A 22 -9.71 1.98 -8.09
N LYS A 23 -10.88 1.40 -7.84
CA LYS A 23 -11.46 1.21 -6.50
C LYS A 23 -10.56 0.41 -5.55
N ILE A 24 -9.87 -0.61 -6.07
CA ILE A 24 -8.99 -1.47 -5.27
C ILE A 24 -7.66 -0.79 -4.96
N LEU A 25 -7.01 -0.19 -5.97
CA LEU A 25 -5.66 0.37 -5.87
C LEU A 25 -5.64 1.77 -5.25
N TYR A 26 -6.71 2.53 -5.44
CA TYR A 26 -6.90 3.86 -4.85
C TYR A 26 -8.08 3.79 -3.89
N PRO A 27 -7.87 3.23 -2.68
CA PRO A 27 -8.92 3.18 -1.68
C PRO A 27 -9.47 4.58 -1.45
N GLU A 28 -10.81 4.69 -1.48
CA GLU A 28 -11.51 5.87 -1.03
C GLU A 28 -11.13 6.18 0.43
N THR A 29 -11.50 7.36 0.90
CA THR A 29 -11.28 7.84 2.27
C THR A 29 -12.08 7.06 3.31
N LYS A 30 -12.79 6.00 2.91
CA LYS A 30 -13.51 5.09 3.81
C LYS A 30 -12.50 4.17 4.52
N PHE A 31 -12.26 4.45 5.79
CA PHE A 31 -11.45 3.62 6.66
C PHE A 31 -12.33 2.63 7.41
N ARG A 32 -12.03 1.33 7.31
CA ARG A 32 -12.76 0.24 7.98
C ARG A 32 -12.11 -0.06 9.34
N HIS A 33 -12.93 -0.52 10.29
CA HIS A 33 -12.54 -0.81 11.67
C HIS A 33 -11.97 0.41 12.41
N HIS A 34 -11.39 0.21 13.60
CA HIS A 34 -10.69 1.24 14.37
C HIS A 34 -11.54 2.50 14.62
N VAL A 35 -12.80 2.29 15.01
CA VAL A 35 -13.76 3.38 15.22
C VAL A 35 -13.29 4.30 16.34
N GLN A 36 -12.76 3.74 17.43
CA GLN A 36 -12.22 4.51 18.55
C GLN A 36 -11.02 5.35 18.12
N GLU A 37 -10.05 4.77 17.43
CA GLU A 37 -8.83 5.46 16.99
C GLU A 37 -9.16 6.56 16.00
N ARG A 38 -10.06 6.29 15.05
CA ARG A 38 -10.57 7.31 14.12
C ARG A 38 -11.29 8.43 14.88
N ALA A 39 -12.14 8.10 15.86
CA ALA A 39 -12.82 9.08 16.68
C ALA A 39 -11.85 9.94 17.50
N HIS A 40 -10.78 9.34 18.04
CA HIS A 40 -9.72 10.06 18.75
C HIS A 40 -8.97 11.04 17.85
N VAL A 41 -8.65 10.64 16.61
CA VAL A 41 -8.03 11.55 15.63
C VAL A 41 -8.99 12.67 15.27
N LEU A 42 -10.25 12.34 14.98
CA LEU A 42 -11.29 13.31 14.63
C LEU A 42 -11.49 14.36 15.72
N ASP A 43 -11.65 13.92 16.98
CA ASP A 43 -11.80 14.80 18.13
C ASP A 43 -10.55 15.68 18.35
N CYS A 44 -9.36 15.12 18.15
CA CYS A 44 -8.10 15.87 18.26
C CYS A 44 -8.02 17.01 17.24
N VAL A 45 -8.25 16.70 15.95
CA VAL A 45 -8.23 17.70 14.86
C VAL A 45 -9.35 18.73 15.05
N LYS A 46 -10.55 18.28 15.42
CA LYS A 46 -11.69 19.16 15.67
C LYS A 46 -11.42 20.16 16.80
N ARG A 47 -10.87 19.71 17.94
CA ARG A 47 -10.49 20.61 19.04
C ARG A 47 -9.35 21.56 18.67
N THR A 48 -8.43 21.15 17.80
CA THR A 48 -7.40 22.05 17.28
C THR A 48 -8.01 23.22 16.50
N VAL A 49 -8.99 22.95 15.64
CA VAL A 49 -9.62 23.97 14.79
C VAL A 49 -10.63 24.83 15.55
N GLU A 50 -11.48 24.21 16.39
CA GLU A 50 -12.56 24.89 17.11
C GLU A 50 -12.07 25.63 18.36
N ASN A 51 -11.20 24.98 19.16
CA ASN A 51 -10.75 25.52 20.45
C ASN A 51 -9.37 26.15 20.39
N GLY A 52 -8.63 26.02 19.28
CA GLY A 52 -7.24 26.49 19.17
C GLY A 52 -6.26 25.68 20.04
N GLU A 53 -6.60 24.43 20.39
CA GLU A 53 -5.73 23.55 21.16
C GLU A 53 -4.53 23.09 20.31
N SER A 54 -3.31 23.14 20.85
CA SER A 54 -2.14 22.60 20.15
C SER A 54 -1.88 21.16 20.57
N ASN A 55 -2.21 20.24 19.68
CA ASN A 55 -2.08 18.81 19.91
C ASN A 55 -1.03 18.19 18.97
N SER A 56 -0.21 17.29 19.51
CA SER A 56 0.72 16.47 18.75
C SER A 56 0.27 15.02 18.76
N LEU A 57 0.11 14.43 17.57
CA LEU A 57 -0.33 13.05 17.41
C LEU A 57 0.72 12.21 16.66
N LEU A 58 1.03 11.04 17.21
CA LEU A 58 1.89 10.03 16.60
C LEU A 58 1.10 8.76 16.28
N LEU A 59 1.00 8.41 15.00
CA LEU A 59 0.36 7.18 14.53
C LEU A 59 1.38 6.07 14.30
N LEU A 60 1.22 4.96 15.02
CA LEU A 60 2.10 3.79 14.97
C LEU A 60 1.36 2.57 14.41
N GLY A 61 2.04 1.73 13.63
CA GLY A 61 1.45 0.52 13.07
C GLY A 61 2.25 -0.04 11.90
N PRO A 62 2.06 -1.32 11.53
CA PRO A 62 2.80 -1.94 10.43
C PRO A 62 2.53 -1.23 9.10
N ARG A 63 3.45 -1.37 8.15
CA ARG A 63 3.30 -0.76 6.83
C ARG A 63 2.13 -1.40 6.10
N GLY A 64 1.10 -0.62 5.78
CA GLY A 64 -0.10 -1.10 5.08
C GLY A 64 -1.31 -1.31 5.95
N SER A 65 -1.24 -0.90 7.22
CA SER A 65 -2.39 -0.84 8.14
C SER A 65 -3.36 0.31 7.85
N GLY A 66 -3.08 1.18 6.86
CA GLY A 66 -3.97 2.28 6.50
C GLY A 66 -3.83 3.55 7.34
N LYS A 67 -2.68 3.80 7.99
CA LYS A 67 -2.38 5.04 8.72
C LYS A 67 -2.76 6.31 7.93
N THR A 68 -2.27 6.41 6.69
CA THR A 68 -2.54 7.53 5.79
C THR A 68 -4.02 7.61 5.43
N THR A 69 -4.66 6.46 5.20
CA THR A 69 -6.09 6.35 4.90
C THR A 69 -6.95 6.84 6.07
N LEU A 70 -6.57 6.53 7.32
CA LEU A 70 -7.26 7.02 8.52
C LEU A 70 -7.22 8.55 8.58
N ILE A 71 -6.04 9.16 8.41
CA ILE A 71 -5.90 10.62 8.42
C ILE A 71 -6.69 11.26 7.29
N ASN A 72 -6.57 10.74 6.07
CA ASN A 72 -7.32 11.25 4.92
C ASN A 72 -8.83 11.09 5.10
N SER A 73 -9.30 10.04 5.79
CA SER A 73 -10.70 9.85 6.17
C SER A 73 -11.22 11.00 7.02
N VAL A 74 -10.49 11.32 8.09
CA VAL A 74 -10.84 12.39 9.03
C VAL A 74 -10.77 13.75 8.36
N LEU A 75 -9.70 14.02 7.61
CA LEU A 75 -9.53 15.30 6.92
C LEU A 75 -10.60 15.53 5.85
N THR A 76 -11.01 14.49 5.13
CA THR A 76 -12.08 14.62 4.12
C THR A 76 -13.44 14.91 4.75
N GLU A 77 -13.74 14.25 5.88
CA GLU A 77 -14.95 14.54 6.67
C GLU A 77 -14.94 16.00 7.15
N LEU A 78 -13.84 16.45 7.77
CA LEU A 78 -13.73 17.80 8.30
C LEU A 78 -13.69 18.87 7.21
N SER A 79 -13.06 18.59 6.06
CA SER A 79 -13.03 19.49 4.90
C SER A 79 -14.43 19.79 4.34
N SER A 80 -15.43 18.97 4.65
CA SER A 80 -16.83 19.24 4.27
C SER A 80 -17.47 20.33 5.15
N THR A 81 -16.85 20.67 6.28
CA THR A 81 -17.33 21.69 7.22
C THR A 81 -16.74 23.06 6.89
N LYS A 82 -17.58 24.09 6.75
CA LYS A 82 -17.15 25.47 6.44
C LYS A 82 -16.11 26.01 7.43
N ASN A 83 -16.30 25.76 8.73
CA ASN A 83 -15.38 26.19 9.77
C ASN A 83 -13.94 25.66 9.56
N PHE A 84 -13.80 24.44 9.06
CA PHE A 84 -12.49 23.86 8.76
C PHE A 84 -11.88 24.49 7.52
N GLN A 85 -12.67 24.72 6.47
CA GLN A 85 -12.18 25.37 5.24
C GLN A 85 -11.68 26.80 5.47
N ASP A 86 -12.36 27.55 6.34
CA ASP A 86 -12.02 28.96 6.58
C ASP A 86 -10.86 29.14 7.57
N ASN A 87 -10.69 28.21 8.52
CA ASN A 87 -9.78 28.37 9.66
C ASN A 87 -8.62 27.35 9.72
N ALA A 88 -8.62 26.31 8.89
CA ALA A 88 -7.59 25.28 8.89
C ALA A 88 -6.79 25.29 7.58
N LEU A 89 -5.48 25.13 7.73
CA LEU A 89 -4.55 24.90 6.63
C LEU A 89 -3.78 23.62 6.92
N ILE A 90 -3.83 22.69 5.98
CA ILE A 90 -3.12 21.40 6.08
C ILE A 90 -1.76 21.53 5.39
N VAL A 91 -0.69 21.21 6.14
CA VAL A 91 0.67 21.10 5.60
C VAL A 91 1.12 19.64 5.67
N ASN A 92 1.42 19.04 4.53
CA ASN A 92 1.86 17.65 4.43
C ASN A 92 3.36 17.57 4.11
N LEU A 93 4.12 16.97 5.02
CA LEU A 93 5.55 16.73 4.86
C LEU A 93 5.83 15.21 4.83
N HIS A 94 6.75 14.81 3.96
CA HIS A 94 7.10 13.42 3.72
C HIS A 94 8.62 13.22 3.84
N GLY A 95 9.06 12.49 4.87
CA GLY A 95 10.50 12.35 5.18
C GLY A 95 11.38 11.70 4.11
N LEU A 96 10.80 11.03 3.09
CA LEU A 96 11.59 10.58 1.91
C LEU A 96 11.76 11.65 0.84
N VAL A 97 10.90 12.67 0.83
CA VAL A 97 10.98 13.80 -0.11
C VAL A 97 11.77 14.92 0.54
N HIS A 98 11.45 15.23 1.79
CA HIS A 98 12.12 16.24 2.60
C HIS A 98 13.25 15.59 3.39
N THR A 99 14.37 15.35 2.72
CA THR A 99 15.56 14.70 3.30
C THR A 99 16.39 15.61 4.21
N ASP A 100 16.13 16.92 4.17
CA ASP A 100 16.74 17.92 5.04
C ASP A 100 15.69 18.95 5.51
N ASP A 101 16.01 19.67 6.58
CA ASP A 101 15.12 20.69 7.16
C ASP A 101 14.86 21.85 6.18
N ARG A 102 15.79 22.10 5.26
CA ARG A 102 15.68 23.19 4.28
C ARG A 102 14.57 22.92 3.27
N LEU A 103 14.50 21.71 2.73
CA LEU A 103 13.46 21.25 1.82
C LEU A 103 12.12 21.17 2.54
N ALA A 104 12.09 20.64 3.77
CA ALA A 104 10.89 20.58 4.60
C ALA A 104 10.31 21.98 4.83
N LEU A 105 11.14 22.93 5.28
CA LEU A 105 10.71 24.28 5.58
C LEU A 105 10.29 25.03 4.31
N LYS A 106 11.04 24.90 3.21
CA LYS A 106 10.67 25.51 1.93
C LYS A 106 9.31 25.06 1.44
N ASP A 107 9.04 23.75 1.52
CA ASP A 107 7.75 23.21 1.08
C ASP A 107 6.62 23.55 2.06
N ALA A 108 6.89 23.60 3.37
CA ALA A 108 5.93 24.10 4.36
C ALA A 108 5.53 25.56 4.08
N THR A 109 6.49 26.46 3.87
CA THR A 109 6.23 27.88 3.54
C THR A 109 5.40 28.01 2.26
N ARG A 110 5.70 27.20 1.24
CA ARG A 110 4.94 27.14 -0.02
C ARG A 110 3.50 26.66 0.21
N GLN A 111 3.31 25.58 0.96
CA GLN A 111 1.97 25.06 1.27
C GLN A 111 1.14 26.03 2.11
N MET A 112 1.79 26.83 2.97
CA MET A 112 1.16 27.91 3.74
C MET A 112 0.87 29.19 2.93
N GLN A 113 1.23 29.24 1.65
CA GLN A 113 1.05 30.42 0.78
C GLN A 113 1.70 31.71 1.35
N LEU A 114 2.67 31.55 2.26
CA LEU A 114 3.38 32.65 2.92
C LEU A 114 4.37 33.34 1.98
N GLU A 115 4.68 32.74 0.84
CA GLU A 115 5.53 33.31 -0.21
C GLU A 115 4.98 34.62 -0.81
N HIS A 116 3.66 34.82 -0.76
CA HIS A 116 3.00 36.04 -1.22
C HIS A 116 2.63 37.01 -0.08
N ALA A 117 2.52 36.51 1.16
CA ALA A 117 2.33 37.36 2.35
C ALA A 117 3.58 38.22 2.65
N SER A 118 4.74 37.81 2.15
CA SER A 118 5.94 38.64 2.11
C SER A 118 5.90 39.61 0.92
N GLU A 119 5.01 40.61 0.95
CA GLU A 119 5.12 41.77 0.06
C GLU A 119 6.46 42.50 0.32
N GLY A 120 7.50 42.14 -0.43
CA GLY A 120 8.79 42.83 -0.47
C GLY A 120 9.93 42.22 0.37
N LYS A 121 9.72 41.12 1.11
CA LYS A 121 10.81 40.40 1.79
C LYS A 121 11.21 39.15 1.00
N VAL A 122 12.25 39.26 0.17
CA VAL A 122 12.97 38.08 -0.33
C VAL A 122 13.70 37.48 0.86
N PHE A 123 13.22 36.36 1.40
CA PHE A 123 13.91 35.64 2.47
C PHE A 123 15.23 35.09 1.93
N ASN A 124 16.34 35.76 2.25
CA ASN A 124 17.65 35.43 1.71
C ASN A 124 18.31 34.26 2.47
N THR A 125 17.84 33.96 3.69
CA THR A 125 18.42 32.90 4.53
C THR A 125 17.39 31.93 5.09
N PHE A 126 17.81 30.69 5.38
CA PHE A 126 17.00 29.69 6.07
C PHE A 126 16.55 30.16 7.46
N ALA A 127 17.43 30.86 8.20
CA ALA A 127 17.15 31.35 9.54
C ALA A 127 16.02 32.41 9.55
N GLU A 128 15.97 33.30 8.56
CA GLU A 128 14.89 34.28 8.42
C GLU A 128 13.55 33.61 8.10
N ASN A 129 13.55 32.61 7.21
CA ASN A 129 12.36 31.80 6.91
C ASN A 129 11.84 31.08 8.16
N LEU A 130 12.75 30.46 8.93
CA LEU A 130 12.39 29.75 10.15
C LEU A 130 11.86 30.70 11.22
N THR A 131 12.50 31.86 11.40
CA THR A 131 12.08 32.86 12.40
C THR A 131 10.72 33.45 12.04
N PHE A 132 10.49 33.79 10.77
CA PHE A 132 9.20 34.28 10.29
C PHE A 132 8.10 33.23 10.47
N LEU A 133 8.37 31.98 10.12
CA LEU A 133 7.41 30.89 10.30
C LEU A 133 7.10 30.66 11.78
N LEU A 134 8.11 30.64 12.66
CA LEU A 134 7.90 30.56 14.10
C LEU A 134 7.11 31.76 14.65
N ASP A 135 7.33 32.97 14.14
CA ASP A 135 6.59 34.17 14.55
C ASP A 135 5.14 34.14 14.08
N CYS A 136 4.86 33.64 12.87
CA CYS A 136 3.50 33.39 12.39
C CYS A 136 2.77 32.31 13.20
N LEU A 137 3.50 31.35 13.78
CA LEU A 137 2.96 30.21 14.53
C LEU A 137 2.95 30.42 16.05
N LYS A 138 3.47 31.54 16.57
CA LYS A 138 3.55 31.82 18.01
C LYS A 138 2.17 32.11 18.61
N VAL A 139 1.47 31.06 19.03
CA VAL A 139 0.34 31.16 19.97
C VAL A 139 0.68 30.36 21.23
N LYS A 140 0.52 30.98 22.41
CA LYS A 140 0.75 30.32 23.71
C LYS A 140 -0.33 29.25 23.89
N SER A 141 0.01 27.98 23.71
CA SER A 141 -0.93 26.87 23.81
C SER A 141 -0.45 25.79 24.77
N ARG A 142 -1.41 25.01 25.29
CA ARG A 142 -1.16 23.86 26.16
C ARG A 142 -0.86 22.66 25.28
N PHE A 143 0.35 22.13 25.36
CA PHE A 143 0.78 20.98 24.56
C PHE A 143 0.19 19.68 25.12
N SER A 144 -0.52 18.91 24.30
CA SER A 144 -0.86 17.52 24.60
C SER A 144 -0.18 16.58 23.59
N HIS A 145 0.40 15.47 24.07
CA HIS A 145 1.07 14.47 23.25
C HIS A 145 0.27 13.17 23.31
N ARG A 146 -0.10 12.63 22.15
CA ARG A 146 -0.89 11.39 22.06
C ARG A 146 -0.25 10.40 21.10
N GLN A 147 -0.25 9.13 21.48
CA GLN A 147 0.19 8.02 20.64
C GLN A 147 -1.01 7.15 20.34
N ILE A 148 -1.29 6.92 19.05
CA ILE A 148 -2.36 6.04 18.59
C ILE A 148 -1.72 4.88 17.85
N PHE A 149 -2.07 3.66 18.26
CA PHE A 149 -1.58 2.43 17.65
C PHE A 149 -2.66 1.87 16.73
N LEU A 150 -2.30 1.55 15.49
CA LEU A 150 -3.14 0.87 14.51
C LEU A 150 -2.58 -0.53 14.28
N TYR A 151 -3.25 -1.53 14.84
CA TYR A 151 -2.94 -2.94 14.63
C TYR A 151 -3.91 -3.59 13.64
N PRO A 152 -3.45 -4.42 12.70
CA PRO A 152 -4.36 -5.11 11.78
C PRO A 152 -5.40 -5.94 12.55
N GLY A 153 -6.68 -5.69 12.30
CA GLY A 153 -7.79 -6.49 12.85
C GLY A 153 -8.30 -6.06 14.22
N ASP A 154 -7.99 -4.84 14.70
CA ASP A 154 -8.51 -4.36 15.97
C ASP A 154 -9.97 -3.88 15.81
N THR A 155 -10.91 -4.78 16.10
CA THR A 155 -12.35 -4.50 16.28
C THR A 155 -12.61 -4.23 17.75
N SER A 156 -12.19 -3.07 18.25
CA SER A 156 -12.22 -2.81 19.69
C SER A 156 -13.62 -2.66 20.31
N GLU A 157 -14.75 -2.68 19.57
CA GLU A 157 -16.09 -2.51 20.18
C GLU A 157 -17.31 -3.20 19.52
N SER A 158 -17.16 -4.22 18.65
CA SER A 158 -18.36 -4.96 18.17
C SER A 158 -18.67 -6.19 19.03
N GLU A 159 -19.84 -6.21 19.68
CA GLU A 159 -20.34 -7.23 20.62
C GLU A 159 -20.44 -8.67 20.08
N THR A 160 -20.15 -8.88 18.79
CA THR A 160 -19.88 -10.19 18.22
C THR A 160 -18.56 -10.12 17.46
N PRO A 161 -17.53 -10.92 17.80
CA PRO A 161 -16.33 -10.99 16.98
C PRO A 161 -16.73 -11.58 15.63
N ILE A 162 -16.90 -10.72 14.63
CA ILE A 162 -16.96 -11.13 13.23
C ILE A 162 -15.70 -11.95 13.01
N SER A 163 -15.84 -13.20 12.56
CA SER A 163 -14.65 -14.03 12.36
C SER A 163 -13.74 -13.29 11.36
N ALA A 164 -12.41 -13.28 11.56
CA ALA A 164 -11.51 -12.54 10.67
C ALA A 164 -11.64 -12.95 9.17
N VAL A 165 -12.26 -14.11 8.95
CA VAL A 165 -12.69 -14.62 7.64
C VAL A 165 -13.94 -13.92 7.12
N GLU A 166 -14.95 -13.72 7.95
CA GLU A 166 -16.17 -12.98 7.60
C GLU A 166 -15.84 -11.53 7.23
N ASP A 167 -15.00 -10.83 8.00
CA ASP A 167 -14.55 -9.48 7.64
C ASP A 167 -13.82 -9.47 6.29
N ARG A 168 -12.95 -10.47 6.06
CA ARG A 168 -12.27 -10.64 4.77
C ARG A 168 -13.25 -10.86 3.62
N LEU A 169 -14.35 -11.58 3.87
CA LEU A 169 -15.41 -11.83 2.88
C LEU A 169 -16.26 -10.58 2.64
N GLU A 170 -16.52 -9.77 3.66
CA GLU A 170 -17.17 -8.47 3.49
C GLU A 170 -16.31 -7.53 2.66
N LEU A 171 -15.01 -7.45 2.94
CA LEU A 171 -14.09 -6.63 2.15
C LEU A 171 -13.98 -7.13 0.70
N PHE A 172 -13.97 -8.47 0.52
CA PHE A 172 -14.02 -9.08 -0.81
C PHE A 172 -15.25 -8.62 -1.60
N LYS A 173 -16.44 -8.70 -0.98
CA LYS A 173 -17.69 -8.27 -1.61
C LYS A 173 -17.63 -6.76 -1.89
N GLU A 174 -17.31 -5.93 -0.89
CA GLU A 174 -17.25 -4.48 -1.06
C GLU A 174 -16.32 -4.04 -2.19
N LEU A 175 -15.15 -4.67 -2.34
CA LEU A 175 -14.17 -4.28 -3.36
C LEU A 175 -14.51 -4.77 -4.76
N LEU A 176 -15.22 -5.89 -4.89
CA LEU A 176 -15.54 -6.49 -6.19
C LEU A 176 -16.94 -6.16 -6.69
N THR A 177 -17.86 -5.73 -5.84
CA THR A 177 -19.20 -5.29 -6.26
C THR A 177 -19.17 -3.88 -6.84
N LEU A 178 -20.02 -3.69 -7.84
CA LEU A 178 -20.32 -2.41 -8.46
C LEU A 178 -21.39 -1.68 -7.64
N PRO A 179 -21.28 -0.35 -7.46
CA PRO A 179 -22.21 0.42 -6.63
C PRO A 179 -23.63 0.42 -7.23
N GLU A 180 -24.66 0.40 -6.40
CA GLU A 180 -26.06 0.33 -6.84
C GLU A 180 -26.68 1.71 -7.11
N ASP A 181 -26.18 2.77 -6.47
CA ASP A 181 -26.84 4.09 -6.48
C ASP A 181 -26.78 4.81 -7.84
N GLU A 182 -27.89 5.43 -8.22
CA GLU A 182 -27.98 6.39 -9.35
C GLU A 182 -27.13 7.66 -9.09
N ASN A 183 -26.84 7.97 -7.82
CA ASN A 183 -26.13 9.17 -7.35
C ASN A 183 -24.59 9.08 -7.34
N VAL A 184 -23.98 7.93 -7.66
CA VAL A 184 -22.53 7.89 -7.95
C VAL A 184 -22.20 8.74 -9.19
N ASN A 185 -23.20 8.97 -10.04
CA ASN A 185 -23.12 9.89 -11.17
C ASN A 185 -23.06 11.38 -10.77
N GLU A 186 -23.24 11.77 -9.49
CA GLU A 186 -23.17 13.19 -9.07
C GLU A 186 -21.86 13.54 -8.36
N THR A 187 -21.34 12.70 -7.47
CA THR A 187 -20.04 12.92 -6.80
C THR A 187 -18.84 12.52 -7.67
N GLU A 188 -19.01 11.60 -8.64
CA GLU A 188 -18.01 11.29 -9.67
C GLU A 188 -18.30 11.95 -11.03
N GLN A 189 -18.99 13.11 -11.09
CA GLN A 189 -19.20 13.84 -12.37
C GLN A 189 -17.91 14.22 -13.11
N ALA A 190 -16.75 14.10 -12.46
CA ALA A 190 -15.45 14.25 -13.12
C ALA A 190 -15.00 12.99 -13.91
N ASN A 191 -15.58 11.81 -13.67
CA ASN A 191 -15.22 10.55 -14.34
C ASN A 191 -16.35 10.07 -15.26
N LYS A 192 -16.29 10.42 -16.56
CA LYS A 192 -17.13 9.85 -17.64
C LYS A 192 -16.95 8.33 -17.86
N ASP A 193 -16.29 7.63 -16.96
CA ASP A 193 -15.72 6.29 -17.16
C ASP A 193 -16.61 5.14 -16.66
N CYS A 194 -17.76 5.40 -16.01
CA CYS A 194 -18.54 4.35 -15.32
C CYS A 194 -20.04 4.36 -15.65
N ASN A 195 -20.42 4.54 -16.91
CA ASN A 195 -21.78 4.24 -17.36
C ASN A 195 -21.95 2.73 -17.61
N ILE A 196 -21.93 1.94 -16.54
CA ILE A 196 -22.15 0.49 -16.60
C ILE A 196 -23.65 0.22 -16.55
N ASP A 197 -24.15 -0.56 -17.51
CA ASP A 197 -25.57 -0.92 -17.62
C ASP A 197 -26.10 -1.56 -16.31
N PRO A 198 -27.25 -1.12 -15.78
CA PRO A 198 -27.82 -1.66 -14.56
C PRO A 198 -28.11 -3.17 -14.60
N LYS A 199 -28.45 -3.75 -15.76
CA LYS A 199 -28.70 -5.20 -15.86
C LYS A 199 -27.38 -5.96 -15.76
N PHE A 200 -26.35 -5.49 -16.47
CA PHE A 200 -25.00 -6.04 -16.34
C PHE A 200 -24.51 -5.98 -14.89
N ARG A 201 -24.70 -4.84 -14.22
CA ARG A 201 -24.33 -4.64 -12.81
C ARG A 201 -24.97 -5.67 -11.89
N ALA A 202 -26.28 -5.91 -12.02
CA ALA A 202 -26.98 -6.90 -11.21
C ALA A 202 -26.46 -8.32 -11.45
N ILE A 203 -26.15 -8.67 -12.70
CA ILE A 203 -25.56 -9.98 -13.06
C ILE A 203 -24.18 -10.11 -12.42
N TRP A 204 -23.32 -9.09 -12.56
CA TRP A 204 -21.98 -9.06 -11.97
C TRP A 204 -22.02 -9.20 -10.44
N ASN A 205 -22.80 -8.37 -9.75
CA ASN A 205 -22.88 -8.41 -8.29
C ASN A 205 -23.38 -9.78 -7.79
N LYS A 206 -24.34 -10.39 -8.50
CA LYS A 206 -24.80 -11.76 -8.20
C LYS A 206 -23.68 -12.80 -8.37
N GLN A 207 -22.87 -12.68 -9.43
CA GLN A 207 -21.70 -13.55 -9.63
C GLN A 207 -20.68 -13.41 -8.50
N ILE A 208 -20.38 -12.19 -8.05
CA ILE A 208 -19.47 -11.95 -6.92
C ILE A 208 -19.97 -12.58 -5.62
N VAL A 209 -21.27 -12.48 -5.34
CA VAL A 209 -21.87 -13.14 -4.16
C VAL A 209 -21.71 -14.66 -4.24
N ASN A 210 -22.01 -15.26 -5.39
CA ASN A 210 -21.82 -16.70 -5.61
C ASN A 210 -20.35 -17.14 -5.44
N LEU A 211 -19.39 -16.32 -5.89
CA LEU A 211 -17.97 -16.58 -5.70
C LEU A 211 -17.54 -16.47 -4.23
N ALA A 212 -18.10 -15.52 -3.48
CA ALA A 212 -17.82 -15.36 -2.06
C ALA A 212 -18.33 -16.55 -1.22
N ASP A 213 -19.41 -17.19 -1.67
CA ASP A 213 -19.97 -18.38 -1.01
C ASP A 213 -19.28 -19.69 -1.46
N ASN A 214 -18.38 -19.62 -2.46
CA ASN A 214 -17.66 -20.78 -2.96
C ASN A 214 -16.60 -21.28 -1.94
N PRO A 215 -16.59 -22.57 -1.56
CA PRO A 215 -15.69 -23.08 -0.52
C PRO A 215 -14.21 -22.99 -0.89
N THR A 216 -13.87 -23.10 -2.18
CA THR A 216 -12.49 -22.99 -2.66
C THR A 216 -12.01 -21.55 -2.53
N VAL A 217 -12.83 -20.57 -2.93
CA VAL A 217 -12.51 -19.14 -2.78
C VAL A 217 -12.38 -18.80 -1.29
N GLN A 218 -13.31 -19.22 -0.45
CA GLN A 218 -13.21 -19.04 1.00
C GLN A 218 -11.94 -19.64 1.59
N ASN A 219 -11.52 -20.82 1.15
CA ASN A 219 -10.27 -21.44 1.59
C ASN A 219 -9.04 -20.63 1.15
N VAL A 220 -9.02 -20.11 -0.09
CA VAL A 220 -7.96 -19.21 -0.56
C VAL A 220 -7.87 -17.96 0.33
N LEU A 221 -9.01 -17.30 0.59
CA LEU A 221 -9.08 -16.11 1.43
C LEU A 221 -8.63 -16.39 2.87
N LYS A 222 -9.07 -17.53 3.45
CA LYS A 222 -8.63 -18.01 4.78
C LYS A 222 -7.12 -18.22 4.84
N MET A 223 -6.55 -18.90 3.85
CA MET A 223 -5.11 -19.17 3.80
C MET A 223 -4.31 -17.88 3.67
N MET A 224 -4.75 -16.96 2.81
CA MET A 224 -4.11 -15.65 2.67
C MET A 224 -4.11 -14.86 3.97
N HIS A 225 -5.25 -14.80 4.67
CA HIS A 225 -5.34 -14.10 5.95
C HIS A 225 -4.44 -14.73 7.03
N LYS A 226 -4.37 -16.07 7.11
CA LYS A 226 -3.47 -16.78 8.03
C LYS A 226 -2.00 -16.44 7.82
N HIS A 227 -1.59 -16.18 6.58
CA HIS A 227 -0.21 -15.81 6.25
C HIS A 227 0.05 -14.31 6.43
N ASP A 228 -0.91 -13.46 6.06
CA ASP A 228 -0.81 -12.01 6.21
C ASP A 228 -2.19 -11.34 6.30
N GLY A 229 -2.46 -10.69 7.43
CA GLY A 229 -3.70 -9.95 7.67
C GLY A 229 -3.76 -8.57 7.00
N ILE A 230 -2.66 -8.05 6.44
CA ILE A 230 -2.57 -6.68 5.92
C ILE A 230 -3.47 -6.49 4.69
N GLU A 231 -4.35 -5.49 4.75
CA GLU A 231 -5.31 -5.16 3.70
C GLU A 231 -4.63 -4.84 2.36
N ARG A 232 -3.48 -4.16 2.37
CA ARG A 232 -2.73 -3.84 1.14
C ARG A 232 -2.40 -5.07 0.30
N LYS A 233 -1.95 -6.17 0.93
CA LYS A 233 -1.63 -7.42 0.21
C LYS A 233 -2.88 -8.04 -0.41
N PHE A 234 -4.00 -7.94 0.30
CA PHE A 234 -5.28 -8.43 -0.18
C PHE A 234 -5.80 -7.62 -1.38
N ARG A 235 -5.72 -6.29 -1.32
CA ARG A 235 -6.02 -5.41 -2.46
C ARG A 235 -5.16 -5.75 -3.68
N ASN A 236 -3.85 -5.94 -3.49
CA ASN A 236 -2.96 -6.35 -4.57
C ASN A 236 -3.35 -7.70 -5.18
N PHE A 237 -3.73 -8.68 -4.35
CA PHE A 237 -4.25 -9.96 -4.81
C PHE A 237 -5.51 -9.80 -5.67
N LEU A 238 -6.50 -9.04 -5.20
CA LEU A 238 -7.71 -8.79 -5.98
C LEU A 238 -7.41 -8.02 -7.28
N ALA A 239 -6.47 -7.08 -7.28
CA ALA A 239 -6.05 -6.38 -8.48
C ALA A 239 -5.43 -7.33 -9.52
N VAL A 240 -4.70 -8.37 -9.09
CA VAL A 240 -4.20 -9.44 -9.97
C VAL A 240 -5.34 -10.28 -10.52
N VAL A 241 -6.31 -10.69 -9.67
CA VAL A 241 -7.50 -11.43 -10.11
C VAL A 241 -8.26 -10.65 -11.17
N ILE A 242 -8.56 -9.37 -10.94
CA ILE A 242 -9.27 -8.52 -11.92
C ILE A 242 -8.46 -8.30 -13.20
N SER A 243 -7.14 -8.46 -13.14
CA SER A 243 -6.29 -8.37 -14.33
C SER A 243 -6.47 -9.55 -15.28
N SER A 244 -7.07 -10.67 -14.85
CA SER A 244 -7.36 -11.81 -15.74
C SER A 244 -8.51 -11.51 -16.71
N LEU A 245 -9.41 -10.59 -16.36
CA LEU A 245 -10.52 -10.17 -17.23
C LEU A 245 -9.99 -9.55 -18.52
N GLY A 246 -10.52 -9.99 -19.66
CA GLY A 246 -10.12 -9.52 -20.98
C GLY A 246 -11.13 -9.89 -22.06
N ASN A 247 -10.75 -9.72 -23.33
CA ASN A 247 -11.67 -9.95 -24.46
C ASN A 247 -12.21 -11.38 -24.51
N ASN A 248 -11.40 -12.35 -24.08
CA ASN A 248 -11.72 -13.78 -24.11
C ASN A 248 -12.16 -14.33 -22.75
N HIS A 249 -12.07 -13.53 -21.69
CA HIS A 249 -12.38 -13.93 -20.31
C HIS A 249 -13.23 -12.84 -19.64
N LYS A 250 -14.54 -13.02 -19.66
CA LYS A 250 -15.52 -11.97 -19.32
C LYS A 250 -16.08 -12.07 -17.90
N GLU A 251 -15.84 -13.18 -17.21
CA GLU A 251 -16.36 -13.46 -15.87
C GLU A 251 -15.22 -13.88 -14.95
N LEU A 252 -15.35 -13.65 -13.65
CA LEU A 252 -14.38 -14.18 -12.69
C LEU A 252 -14.73 -15.61 -12.34
N GLU A 253 -13.75 -16.51 -12.45
CA GLU A 253 -13.89 -17.91 -12.12
C GLU A 253 -13.05 -18.27 -10.89
N VAL A 254 -13.39 -19.38 -10.24
CA VAL A 254 -12.63 -19.90 -9.08
C VAL A 254 -11.14 -20.09 -9.43
N ASP A 255 -10.84 -20.50 -10.67
CA ASP A 255 -9.47 -20.72 -11.14
C ASP A 255 -8.63 -19.43 -11.17
N ASP A 256 -9.24 -18.26 -11.39
CA ASP A 256 -8.53 -16.97 -11.32
C ASP A 256 -7.97 -16.73 -9.91
N PHE A 257 -8.77 -17.02 -8.87
CA PHE A 257 -8.35 -16.87 -7.48
C PHE A 257 -7.27 -17.89 -7.10
N VAL A 258 -7.38 -19.13 -7.58
CA VAL A 258 -6.37 -20.18 -7.32
C VAL A 258 -5.05 -19.88 -8.05
N LYS A 259 -5.10 -19.40 -9.30
CA LYS A 259 -3.91 -18.96 -10.04
C LYS A 259 -3.25 -17.76 -9.36
N ALA A 260 -4.04 -16.76 -8.97
CA ALA A 260 -3.53 -15.61 -8.23
C ALA A 260 -2.93 -16.05 -6.88
N SER A 261 -3.57 -16.95 -6.13
CA SER A 261 -3.07 -17.36 -4.81
C SER A 261 -1.70 -18.03 -4.88
N LYS A 262 -1.42 -18.77 -5.97
CA LYS A 262 -0.10 -19.34 -6.25
C LYS A 262 0.97 -18.26 -6.45
N MET A 263 0.64 -17.12 -7.07
CA MET A 263 1.57 -16.00 -7.24
C MET A 263 1.90 -15.30 -5.91
N PHE A 264 0.94 -15.26 -4.98
CA PHE A 264 1.11 -14.66 -3.64
C PHE A 264 1.61 -15.68 -2.59
N SER A 265 1.84 -16.93 -3.00
CA SER A 265 2.37 -17.96 -2.11
C SER A 265 3.86 -17.72 -1.81
N PRO A 266 4.34 -18.02 -0.59
CA PRO A 266 5.72 -17.76 -0.15
C PRO A 266 6.79 -18.61 -0.89
N ASN A 267 6.40 -19.45 -1.84
CA ASN A 267 7.26 -20.38 -2.57
C ASN A 267 8.18 -19.71 -3.61
N THR A 268 8.35 -18.38 -3.58
CA THR A 268 9.29 -17.67 -4.46
C THR A 268 10.69 -18.29 -4.41
N LYS A 269 11.12 -18.79 -3.24
CA LYS A 269 12.41 -19.49 -3.08
C LYS A 269 12.48 -20.80 -3.87
N VAL A 270 11.38 -21.57 -3.94
CA VAL A 270 11.33 -22.85 -4.65
C VAL A 270 11.28 -22.62 -6.17
N LEU A 271 10.48 -21.66 -6.62
CA LEU A 271 10.43 -21.25 -8.02
C LEU A 271 11.80 -20.76 -8.53
N MET A 272 12.63 -20.17 -7.66
CA MET A 272 13.99 -19.78 -8.04
C MET A 272 14.91 -20.98 -8.26
N LEU A 273 14.74 -22.05 -7.48
CA LEU A 273 15.53 -23.27 -7.65
C LEU A 273 15.17 -24.00 -8.95
N GLU A 274 13.92 -23.87 -9.43
CA GLU A 274 13.47 -24.47 -10.69
C GLU A 274 14.12 -23.84 -11.94
N VAL A 275 14.61 -22.60 -11.86
CA VAL A 275 15.21 -21.86 -12.99
C VAL A 275 16.74 -22.05 -13.06
N LEU A 276 17.33 -22.74 -12.08
CA LEU A 276 18.77 -22.96 -12.04
C LEU A 276 19.21 -24.09 -12.98
N SER A 277 20.40 -23.93 -13.55
CA SER A 277 21.07 -25.01 -14.27
C SER A 277 21.44 -26.15 -13.32
N VAL A 278 21.62 -27.36 -13.87
CA VAL A 278 22.04 -28.55 -13.10
C VAL A 278 23.34 -28.28 -12.33
N LEU A 279 24.29 -27.56 -12.93
CA LEU A 279 25.55 -27.19 -12.27
C LEU A 279 25.31 -26.30 -11.05
N GLU A 280 24.43 -25.32 -11.16
CA GLU A 280 24.10 -24.41 -10.06
C GLU A 280 23.36 -25.14 -8.93
N MET A 281 22.46 -26.06 -9.28
CA MET A 281 21.81 -26.93 -8.30
C MET A 281 22.82 -27.82 -7.57
N CYS A 282 23.79 -28.41 -8.27
CA CYS A 282 24.86 -29.19 -7.65
C CYS A 282 25.74 -28.33 -6.73
N LEU A 283 26.01 -27.08 -7.09
CA LEU A 283 26.75 -26.15 -6.24
C LEU A 283 25.94 -25.75 -4.99
N ILE A 284 24.63 -25.53 -5.10
CA ILE A 284 23.76 -25.26 -3.94
C ILE A 284 23.71 -26.46 -3.00
N ILE A 285 23.63 -27.68 -3.53
CA ILE A 285 23.70 -28.90 -2.72
C ILE A 285 25.05 -29.00 -2.00
N ALA A 286 26.16 -28.69 -2.70
CA ALA A 286 27.48 -28.66 -2.10
C ALA A 286 27.60 -27.60 -0.99
N MET A 287 27.05 -26.40 -1.21
CA MET A 287 26.97 -25.33 -0.20
C MET A 287 26.18 -25.79 1.02
N LYS A 288 24.98 -26.36 0.83
CA LYS A 288 24.13 -26.86 1.91
C LYS A 288 24.85 -27.89 2.78
N HIS A 289 25.48 -28.89 2.16
CA HIS A 289 26.23 -29.91 2.89
C HIS A 289 27.43 -29.36 3.65
N GLU A 290 28.09 -28.33 3.10
CA GLU A 290 29.19 -27.67 3.78
C GLU A 290 28.68 -26.86 4.99
N THR A 291 27.55 -26.15 4.85
CA THR A 291 26.90 -25.43 5.95
C THR A 291 26.45 -26.36 7.08
N GLU A 292 25.92 -27.55 6.75
CA GLU A 292 25.47 -28.55 7.73
C GLU A 292 26.62 -29.20 8.50
N ILE A 293 27.80 -29.37 7.88
CA ILE A 293 28.96 -29.97 8.55
C ILE A 293 29.67 -28.98 9.48
N TYR A 294 29.68 -27.71 9.10
CA TYR A 294 30.43 -26.66 9.79
C TYR A 294 29.51 -25.65 10.50
N ASP A 295 28.31 -26.09 10.93
CA ASP A 295 27.36 -25.32 11.75
C ASP A 295 27.17 -23.85 11.33
N GLY A 296 26.97 -23.60 10.03
CA GLY A 296 26.68 -22.25 9.55
C GLY A 296 27.88 -21.32 9.37
N GLU A 297 29.12 -21.85 9.42
CA GLU A 297 30.31 -21.06 9.11
C GLU A 297 30.25 -20.41 7.70
N PRO A 298 30.87 -19.23 7.53
CA PRO A 298 30.88 -18.54 6.24
C PRO A 298 31.51 -19.40 5.13
N LEU A 299 30.76 -19.53 4.03
CA LEU A 299 31.16 -20.30 2.86
C LEU A 299 32.14 -19.48 1.99
N ASN A 300 33.18 -20.14 1.50
CA ASN A 300 34.06 -19.59 0.47
C ASN A 300 34.03 -20.47 -0.79
N PHE A 301 34.48 -19.92 -1.92
CA PHE A 301 34.45 -20.63 -3.21
C PHE A 301 35.26 -21.94 -3.16
N GLU A 302 36.42 -21.96 -2.51
CA GLU A 302 37.27 -23.16 -2.46
C GLU A 302 36.65 -24.32 -1.65
N LYS A 303 35.99 -24.03 -0.52
CA LYS A 303 35.27 -25.01 0.29
C LYS A 303 34.15 -25.67 -0.53
N VAL A 304 33.35 -24.84 -1.19
CA VAL A 304 32.24 -25.30 -2.05
C VAL A 304 32.76 -26.08 -3.26
N LEU A 305 33.84 -25.61 -3.90
CA LEU A 305 34.45 -26.29 -5.04
C LEU A 305 35.04 -27.65 -4.65
N SER A 306 35.79 -27.72 -3.55
CA SER A 306 36.34 -28.99 -3.03
C SER A 306 35.24 -30.02 -2.80
N ARG A 307 34.11 -29.57 -2.25
CA ARG A 307 32.93 -30.39 -2.02
C ARG A 307 32.27 -30.84 -3.31
N PHE A 308 32.08 -29.92 -4.26
CA PHE A 308 31.53 -30.20 -5.58
C PHE A 308 32.39 -31.22 -6.34
N LEU A 309 33.72 -31.07 -6.34
CA LEU A 309 34.63 -31.97 -7.04
C LEU A 309 34.60 -33.40 -6.47
N LYS A 310 34.43 -33.56 -5.14
CA LYS A 310 34.22 -34.88 -4.50
C LYS A 310 32.91 -35.56 -4.95
N PHE A 311 31.92 -34.78 -5.34
CA PHE A 311 30.64 -35.27 -5.89
C PHE A 311 30.75 -35.53 -7.40
N ALA A 312 31.38 -34.62 -8.15
CA ALA A 312 31.56 -34.72 -9.59
C ALA A 312 32.45 -35.90 -9.99
N SER A 313 33.48 -36.23 -9.21
CA SER A 313 34.32 -37.40 -9.46
C SER A 313 33.60 -38.75 -9.31
N ARG A 314 32.41 -38.75 -8.70
CA ARG A 314 31.56 -39.94 -8.56
C ARG A 314 30.47 -40.02 -9.65
N THR A 315 30.32 -38.98 -10.46
CA THR A 315 29.23 -38.84 -11.44
C THR A 315 29.79 -38.38 -12.79
N SER A 316 29.82 -39.28 -13.78
CA SER A 316 30.46 -39.06 -15.09
C SER A 316 29.95 -37.82 -15.86
N ALA A 317 28.74 -37.34 -15.57
CA ALA A 317 28.14 -36.17 -16.23
C ALA A 317 28.73 -34.81 -15.80
N MET A 318 29.41 -34.74 -14.65
CA MET A 318 29.91 -33.48 -14.07
C MET A 318 31.45 -33.41 -13.98
N GLU A 319 32.13 -34.50 -14.34
CA GLU A 319 33.59 -34.65 -14.21
C GLU A 319 34.39 -33.73 -15.15
N SER A 320 33.82 -33.36 -16.30
CA SER A 320 34.48 -32.57 -17.34
C SER A 320 34.30 -31.05 -17.22
N VAL A 321 33.59 -30.57 -16.19
CA VAL A 321 33.26 -29.13 -16.06
C VAL A 321 34.50 -28.36 -15.60
N GLN A 322 34.92 -27.38 -16.39
CA GLN A 322 36.10 -26.57 -16.09
C GLN A 322 35.85 -25.56 -14.96
N ARG A 323 36.87 -25.33 -14.12
CA ARG A 323 36.83 -24.39 -12.98
C ARG A 323 36.30 -22.98 -13.32
N PRO A 324 36.64 -22.35 -14.47
CA PRO A 324 36.07 -21.04 -14.82
C PRO A 324 34.54 -21.06 -15.00
N VAL A 325 34.00 -22.17 -15.50
CA VAL A 325 32.55 -22.37 -15.66
C VAL A 325 31.88 -22.51 -14.30
N ILE A 326 32.50 -23.25 -13.39
CA ILE A 326 32.04 -23.41 -12.00
C ILE A 326 32.07 -22.07 -11.25
N MET A 327 33.14 -21.28 -11.43
CA MET A 327 33.23 -19.94 -10.84
C MET A 327 32.14 -19.01 -11.37
N LYS A 328 31.86 -19.04 -12.68
CA LYS A 328 30.79 -18.24 -13.29
C LYS A 328 29.41 -18.63 -12.75
N ALA A 329 29.15 -19.93 -12.58
CA ALA A 329 27.91 -20.43 -11.96
C ALA A 329 27.80 -20.01 -10.49
N PHE A 330 28.89 -20.06 -9.73
CA PHE A 330 28.94 -19.60 -8.34
C PHE A 330 28.64 -18.10 -8.19
N GLU A 331 29.20 -17.26 -9.06
CA GLU A 331 28.88 -15.83 -9.10
C GLU A 331 27.43 -15.58 -9.54
N HIS A 332 26.91 -16.36 -10.49
CA HIS A 332 25.51 -16.25 -10.92
C HIS A 332 24.53 -16.60 -9.78
N ILE A 333 24.83 -17.63 -8.97
CA ILE A 333 24.06 -17.95 -7.76
C ILE A 333 24.06 -16.77 -6.79
N LYS A 334 25.22 -16.16 -6.50
CA LYS A 334 25.31 -14.98 -5.63
C LYS A 334 24.43 -13.84 -6.16
N VAL A 335 24.55 -13.53 -7.44
CA VAL A 335 23.78 -12.46 -8.09
C VAL A 335 22.28 -12.76 -8.06
N ASN A 336 21.86 -14.01 -8.26
CA ASN A 336 20.43 -14.38 -8.20
C ASN A 336 19.88 -14.34 -6.78
N ILE A 337 20.65 -14.76 -5.77
CA ILE A 337 20.27 -14.62 -4.36
C ILE A 337 20.20 -13.13 -3.96
N LEU A 338 21.13 -12.29 -4.41
CA LEU A 338 21.12 -10.84 -4.20
C LEU A 338 19.96 -10.15 -4.93
N LYS A 339 19.68 -10.54 -6.18
CA LYS A 339 18.49 -10.09 -6.92
C LYS A 339 17.21 -10.48 -6.20
N LEU A 340 17.18 -11.60 -5.49
CA LEU A 340 16.04 -12.02 -4.67
C LEU A 340 15.84 -11.12 -3.45
N TYR A 341 16.93 -10.78 -2.75
CA TYR A 341 16.87 -9.81 -1.65
C TYR A 341 16.38 -8.45 -2.16
N LEU A 342 16.90 -8.00 -3.30
CA LEU A 342 16.52 -6.73 -3.92
C LEU A 342 15.11 -6.75 -4.53
N LEU A 343 14.65 -7.85 -5.14
CA LEU A 343 13.30 -8.00 -5.69
C LEU A 343 12.28 -8.20 -4.57
N TYR A 344 12.64 -8.86 -3.48
CA TYR A 344 11.82 -8.95 -2.27
C TYR A 344 11.68 -7.56 -1.63
N LEU A 345 12.77 -6.81 -1.48
CA LEU A 345 12.72 -5.39 -1.09
C LEU A 345 11.92 -4.56 -2.12
N TYR A 346 12.06 -4.79 -3.42
CA TYR A 346 11.37 -3.98 -4.41
C TYR A 346 9.87 -4.31 -4.53
N ILE A 347 9.46 -5.57 -4.40
CA ILE A 347 8.05 -5.99 -4.50
C ILE A 347 7.32 -5.80 -3.17
N PHE A 348 7.98 -6.03 -2.03
CA PHE A 348 7.36 -5.88 -0.70
C PHE A 348 7.68 -4.55 0.00
N GLU A 349 8.73 -3.82 -0.40
CA GLU A 349 9.05 -2.48 0.10
C GLU A 349 8.89 -1.33 -0.91
N SER A 350 8.33 -1.52 -2.10
CA SER A 350 7.95 -0.35 -2.93
C SER A 350 6.63 0.27 -2.47
N LEU A 351 6.73 1.57 -2.13
CA LEU A 351 5.72 2.55 -1.72
C LEU A 351 5.40 2.70 -0.22
N PRO A 352 5.95 3.75 0.44
CA PRO A 352 6.03 3.87 1.89
C PRO A 352 4.74 4.41 2.49
N ASP A 353 4.43 3.97 3.71
CA ASP A 353 3.67 4.81 4.65
C ASP A 353 4.52 4.85 5.93
N ASN A 354 5.31 5.92 6.03
CA ASN A 354 6.11 6.24 7.20
C ASN A 354 5.23 6.83 8.32
N ILE A 355 5.84 6.94 9.49
CA ILE A 355 5.33 7.59 10.68
C ILE A 355 4.81 9.00 10.35
N PHE A 356 3.52 9.24 10.60
CA PHE A 356 2.92 10.56 10.49
C PHE A 356 3.01 11.25 11.85
N LEU A 357 3.71 12.39 11.87
CA LEU A 357 3.59 13.39 12.92
C LEU A 357 2.60 14.44 12.40
N LEU A 358 1.39 14.44 12.97
CA LEU A 358 0.44 15.53 12.77
C LEU A 358 0.77 16.63 13.78
N THR A 359 1.21 17.75 13.25
CA THR A 359 1.27 19.04 13.95
C THR A 359 0.53 20.03 13.08
N GLU A 360 -0.72 20.31 13.44
CA GLU A 360 -1.52 21.37 12.83
C GLU A 360 -1.29 22.68 13.57
N PHE A 361 -1.13 23.76 12.81
CA PHE A 361 -1.05 25.10 13.36
C PHE A 361 -1.90 26.06 12.53
N ARG A 362 -2.66 26.90 13.25
CA ARG A 362 -3.54 27.92 12.70
C ARG A 362 -2.75 29.20 12.40
N VAL A 363 -3.03 29.82 11.26
CA VAL A 363 -2.61 31.19 10.94
C VAL A 363 -3.82 32.10 11.15
N ASP A 364 -3.78 32.98 12.15
CA ASP A 364 -4.85 33.95 12.38
C ASP A 364 -4.83 35.04 11.31
N ASN A 365 -5.90 35.12 10.49
CA ASN A 365 -6.08 36.11 9.43
C ASN A 365 -6.55 37.50 9.92
N THR A 366 -6.26 37.89 11.16
CA THR A 366 -6.82 39.12 11.76
C THR A 366 -6.08 40.42 11.41
N ASN A 367 -5.05 40.42 10.55
CA ASN A 367 -4.36 41.65 10.13
C ASN A 367 -4.67 42.04 8.67
N ARG A 368 -5.95 42.25 8.34
CA ARG A 368 -6.31 43.24 7.32
C ARG A 368 -6.31 44.62 8.00
N ALA A 369 -5.13 45.19 8.18
CA ALA A 369 -5.01 46.60 8.51
C ALA A 369 -5.42 47.40 7.27
N SER A 370 -6.64 47.93 7.31
CA SER A 370 -7.07 49.05 6.48
C SER A 370 -6.15 50.24 6.73
N PHE A 371 -5.35 50.61 5.72
CA PHE A 371 -4.84 51.97 5.62
C PHE A 371 -5.44 52.59 4.36
N THR A 372 -6.49 53.36 4.59
CA THR A 372 -7.05 54.32 3.64
C THR A 372 -6.06 55.45 3.40
N ASN A 373 -5.84 55.73 2.11
CA ASN A 373 -5.13 56.84 1.46
C ASN A 373 -3.63 56.97 1.66
#